data_AF-A0A9N9H7V3-F1
#
_entry.id   AF-A0A9N9H7V3-F1
#
_cell.length_a   1.000
_cell.length_b   1.000
_cell.length_c   1.000
_cell.angle_alpha   90.00
_cell.angle_beta   90.00
_cell.angle_gamma   90.00
#
_symmetry.space_group_name_H-M   'P 1'
#
loop_
_entity.id
_entity.type
_entity.pdbx_description
1 polymer ?
#
loop_
_entity_poly.entity_id
_entity_poly.type
_entity_poly.pdbx_seq_one_letter_code
_entity_poly.pdbx_strand_id
1 'polypeptide(L)'
;MDDSELQAIRQTRLRELQAQHTSGGGSKPTEEDSEQKRQKEETRQAMLTQILENQARERLARISMVKADKARAVEDLLIRMVQAGQLRGK
;
A
#
# COMPACT_ATOMS: atom_id res chain seq x y z
N MET A 1 -27.60 -21.22 4.99
CA MET A 1 -26.15 -20.94 4.86
C MET A 1 -25.76 -20.71 3.40
N ASP A 2 -26.66 -21.02 2.46
CA ASP A 2 -26.52 -20.88 1.01
C ASP A 2 -26.50 -19.41 0.52
N ASP A 3 -27.16 -18.49 1.23
CA ASP A 3 -27.16 -17.05 0.88
C ASP A 3 -25.77 -16.40 0.96
N SER A 4 -24.89 -16.87 1.85
CA SER A 4 -23.56 -16.27 2.03
C SER A 4 -22.62 -16.63 0.88
N GLU A 5 -22.72 -17.85 0.34
CA GLU A 5 -21.97 -18.28 -0.85
C GLU A 5 -22.51 -17.59 -2.12
N LEU A 6 -23.84 -17.43 -2.22
CA LEU A 6 -24.47 -16.66 -3.30
C LEU A 6 -24.03 -15.18 -3.31
N GLN A 7 -23.89 -14.57 -2.12
CA GLN A 7 -23.36 -13.22 -2.01
C GLN A 7 -21.87 -13.12 -2.34
N ALA A 8 -21.06 -14.10 -1.92
CA ALA A 8 -19.64 -14.16 -2.26
C ALA A 8 -19.41 -14.30 -3.78
N ILE A 9 -20.22 -15.13 -4.45
CA ILE A 9 -20.18 -15.28 -5.91
C ILE A 9 -20.62 -13.98 -6.59
N ARG A 10 -21.67 -13.31 -6.09
CA ARG A 10 -22.12 -12.01 -6.61
C ARG A 10 -21.02 -10.95 -6.50
N GLN A 11 -20.36 -10.87 -5.36
CA GLN A 11 -19.29 -9.91 -5.09
C GLN A 11 -18.06 -10.16 -5.98
N THR A 12 -17.68 -11.43 -6.15
CA THR A 12 -16.58 -11.84 -7.03
C THR A 12 -16.88 -11.48 -8.49
N ARG A 13 -18.10 -11.76 -8.95
CA ARG A 13 -18.52 -11.49 -10.33
C ARG A 13 -18.68 -9.99 -10.62
N LEU A 14 -19.11 -9.21 -9.62
CA LEU A 14 -19.15 -7.75 -9.72
C LEU A 14 -17.75 -7.16 -9.91
N ARG A 15 -16.78 -7.65 -9.14
CA ARG A 15 -15.37 -7.22 -9.21
C ARG A 15 -14.72 -7.59 -10.53
N GLU A 16 -15.00 -8.77 -11.06
CA GLU A 16 -14.53 -9.20 -12.38
C GLU A 16 -15.13 -8.34 -13.51
N LEU A 17 -16.42 -8.00 -13.41
CA LEU A 17 -17.11 -7.16 -14.39
C LEU A 17 -16.57 -5.71 -14.35
N GLN A 18 -16.25 -5.18 -13.17
CA GLN A 18 -15.58 -3.90 -13.00
C GLN A 18 -14.16 -3.90 -13.59
N ALA A 19 -13.40 -4.98 -13.38
CA ALA A 19 -12.07 -5.17 -13.97
C ALA A 19 -12.13 -5.27 -15.51
N GLN A 20 -13.19 -5.87 -16.05
CA GLN A 20 -13.39 -5.97 -17.49
C GLN A 20 -13.82 -4.62 -18.10
N HIS A 21 -14.64 -3.84 -17.38
CA HIS A 21 -15.07 -2.50 -17.80
C HIS A 21 -13.94 -1.46 -17.78
N THR A 22 -12.90 -1.62 -16.94
CA THR A 22 -11.73 -0.71 -16.96
C THR A 22 -10.77 -0.95 -18.13
N SER A 23 -10.92 -2.06 -18.88
CA SER A 23 -10.09 -2.37 -20.06
C SER A 23 -10.60 -1.76 -21.37
N GLY A 24 -11.80 -1.16 -21.35
CA GLY A 24 -12.48 -0.61 -22.53
C GLY A 24 -12.82 0.87 -22.40
N GLY A 25 -11.80 1.75 -22.48
CA GLY A 25 -11.98 3.16 -22.83
C GLY A 25 -12.51 4.10 -21.73
N GLY A 26 -11.65 5.00 -21.25
CA GLY A 26 -12.05 6.20 -20.51
C GLY A 26 -11.57 6.25 -19.07
N SER A 27 -10.30 6.61 -18.90
CA SER A 27 -9.67 6.92 -17.62
C SER A 27 -10.40 8.08 -16.90
N LYS A 28 -11.36 7.75 -16.04
CA LYS A 28 -11.72 8.59 -14.89
C LYS A 28 -10.96 8.05 -13.68
N PRO A 29 -10.23 8.89 -12.93
CA PRO A 29 -9.65 8.48 -11.65
C PRO A 29 -10.80 8.35 -10.65
N THR A 30 -11.42 7.18 -10.59
CA THR A 30 -12.48 6.86 -9.63
C THR A 30 -11.87 6.81 -8.23
N GLU A 31 -12.63 7.20 -7.21
CA GLU A 31 -12.23 7.26 -5.79
C GLU A 31 -11.52 5.99 -5.29
N GLU A 32 -11.80 4.83 -5.90
CA GLU A 32 -11.12 3.56 -5.66
C GLU A 32 -9.59 3.58 -5.90
N ASP A 33 -9.05 4.35 -6.85
CA ASP A 33 -7.59 4.46 -7.03
C ASP A 33 -6.94 5.27 -5.90
N SER A 34 -7.67 6.26 -5.38
CA SER A 34 -7.23 7.07 -4.24
C SER A 34 -7.29 6.28 -2.94
N GLU A 35 -8.33 5.46 -2.76
CA GLU A 35 -8.44 4.55 -1.62
C GLU A 35 -7.37 3.46 -1.66
N GLN A 36 -7.10 2.86 -2.82
CA GLN A 36 -6.02 1.87 -2.96
C GLN A 36 -4.65 2.48 -2.68
N LYS A 37 -4.39 3.72 -3.14
CA LYS A 37 -3.13 4.41 -2.83
C LYS A 37 -3.00 4.71 -1.34
N ARG A 38 -4.07 5.18 -0.68
CA ARG A 38 -4.10 5.38 0.77
C ARG A 38 -3.83 4.10 1.53
N GLN A 39 -4.50 3.01 1.20
CA GLN A 39 -4.26 1.71 1.86
C GLN A 39 -2.83 1.23 1.65
N LYS A 40 -2.26 1.40 0.46
CA LYS A 40 -0.85 1.08 0.19
C LYS A 40 0.09 1.95 1.02
N GLU A 41 -0.21 3.22 1.20
CA GLU A 41 0.61 4.13 2.01
C GLU A 41 0.47 3.85 3.51
N GLU A 42 -0.73 3.55 3.99
CA GLU A 42 -0.98 3.16 5.38
C GLU A 42 -0.28 1.85 5.72
N THR A 43 -0.36 0.83 4.86
CA THR A 43 0.38 -0.42 5.05
C THR A 43 1.89 -0.20 5.04
N ARG A 44 2.38 0.66 4.15
CA ARG A 44 3.79 1.08 4.10
C ARG A 44 4.23 1.74 5.39
N GLN A 45 3.44 2.70 5.90
CA GLN A 45 3.72 3.41 7.15
C GLN A 45 3.63 2.49 8.38
N ALA A 46 2.67 1.56 8.40
CA ALA A 46 2.52 0.56 9.45
C ALA A 46 3.75 -0.36 9.52
N MET A 47 4.21 -0.87 8.37
CA MET A 47 5.43 -1.67 8.29
C MET A 47 6.65 -0.89 8.78
N LEU A 48 6.84 0.34 8.27
CA LEU A 48 7.94 1.21 8.66
C LEU A 48 7.92 1.51 10.18
N THR A 49 6.75 1.69 10.77
CA THR A 49 6.61 1.91 12.22
C THR A 49 7.00 0.68 13.04
N GLN A 50 6.73 -0.53 12.53
CA GLN A 50 7.11 -1.77 13.22
C GLN A 50 8.62 -2.04 13.14
N ILE A 51 9.30 -1.58 12.08
CA ILE A 51 10.74 -1.87 11.87
C ILE A 51 11.69 -0.74 12.29
N LEU A 52 11.20 0.50 12.40
CA LEU A 52 12.00 1.66 12.76
C LEU A 52 11.76 2.11 14.20
N GLU A 53 12.84 2.37 14.92
CA GLU A 53 12.77 3.05 16.22
C GLU A 53 12.42 4.54 16.08
N ASN A 54 11.97 5.15 17.19
CA ASN A 54 11.65 6.58 17.25
C ASN A 54 12.78 7.47 16.71
N GLN A 55 14.02 7.20 17.13
CA GLN A 55 15.19 7.95 16.68
C GLN A 55 15.46 7.81 15.17
N ALA A 56 15.19 6.63 14.59
CA ALA A 56 15.37 6.40 13.16
C ALA A 56 14.31 7.14 12.33
N ARG A 57 13.06 7.18 12.81
CA ARG A 57 11.99 7.98 12.20
C ARG A 57 12.29 9.47 12.24
N GLU A 58 12.72 10.01 13.38
CA GLU A 58 13.11 11.41 13.50
C GLU A 58 14.25 11.77 12.54
N ARG A 59 15.23 10.87 12.39
CA ARG A 59 16.33 11.06 11.44
C ARG A 59 15.84 11.06 9.99
N LEU A 60 14.94 10.14 9.61
CA LEU A 60 14.35 10.12 8.27
C LEU A 60 13.51 11.38 8.00
N ALA A 61 12.75 11.86 8.98
CA ALA A 61 11.99 13.11 8.87
C ALA A 61 12.91 14.33 8.69
N ARG A 62 14.06 14.37 9.38
CA ARG A 62 15.05 15.43 9.17
C ARG A 62 15.69 15.36 7.79
N ILE A 63 15.97 14.15 7.30
CA ILE A 63 16.53 13.95 5.96
C ILE A 63 15.49 14.33 4.89
N SER A 64 14.21 14.02 5.08
CA SER A 64 13.18 14.36 4.10
C SER A 64 13.00 15.87 3.95
N MET A 65 13.16 16.65 5.03
CA MET A 65 13.14 18.12 4.99
C MET A 65 14.23 18.70 4.09
N VAL A 66 15.41 18.09 4.03
CA VAL A 66 16.52 18.59 3.21
C VAL A 66 16.59 17.93 1.83
N LYS A 67 16.24 16.64 1.74
CA LYS A 67 16.33 15.79 0.55
C LYS A 67 15.28 14.66 0.61
N ALA A 68 14.05 14.99 0.21
CA ALA A 68 12.93 14.05 0.15
C ALA A 68 13.23 12.81 -0.72
N ASP A 69 13.96 12.98 -1.82
CA ASP A 69 14.32 11.89 -2.74
C ASP A 69 15.14 10.79 -2.04
N LYS A 70 16.17 11.19 -1.28
CA LYS A 70 16.99 10.24 -0.52
C LYS A 70 16.21 9.57 0.61
N ALA A 71 15.28 10.28 1.25
CA ALA A 71 14.44 9.69 2.28
C ALA A 71 13.54 8.58 1.69
N ARG A 72 12.89 8.85 0.55
CA ARG A 72 12.06 7.86 -0.16
C ARG A 72 12.87 6.63 -0.58
N ALA A 73 14.06 6.82 -1.14
CA ALA A 73 14.92 5.71 -1.53
C ALA A 73 15.30 4.80 -0.35
N VAL A 74 15.53 5.38 0.83
CA VAL A 74 15.81 4.61 2.06
C VAL A 74 14.56 3.87 2.55
N GLU A 75 13.38 4.51 2.52
CA GLU A 75 12.11 3.85 2.84
C GLU A 75 11.83 2.65 1.92
N ASP A 76 11.99 2.83 0.60
CA ASP A 76 11.80 1.76 -0.39
C ASP A 76 12.76 0.59 -0.17
N LEU A 77 14.02 0.89 0.13
CA LEU A 77 15.02 -0.13 0.44
C LEU A 77 14.63 -0.92 1.70
N LEU A 78 14.18 -0.23 2.75
CA LEU A 78 13.74 -0.85 4.00
C LEU A 78 12.54 -1.78 3.77
N ILE A 79 11.54 -1.33 3.02
CA ILE A 79 10.36 -2.14 2.68
C ILE A 79 10.77 -3.39 1.90
N ARG A 80 11.65 -3.23 0.91
CA ARG A 80 12.17 -4.36 0.13
C ARG A 80 12.90 -5.37 1.02
N MET A 81 13.71 -4.91 1.98
CA MET A 81 14.41 -5.77 2.92
C MET A 81 13.46 -6.51 3.87
N VAL A 82 12.35 -5.89 4.27
CA VAL A 82 11.30 -6.52 5.07
C VAL A 82 10.55 -7.57 4.27
N GLN A 83 10.16 -7.25 3.03
CA GLN A 83 9.53 -8.20 2.11
C GLN A 83 10.42 -9.39 1.78
N ALA A 84 11.73 -9.16 1.65
CA ALA A 84 12.73 -10.21 1.45
C ALA A 84 13.00 -11.04 2.74
N GLY A 85 12.41 -10.66 3.88
CA GLY A 85 12.63 -11.33 5.16
C GLY A 85 14.01 -11.09 5.79
N GLN A 86 14.81 -10.16 5.24
CA GLN A 86 16.14 -9.81 5.74
C GLN A 86 16.08 -8.92 6.97
N LEU A 87 15.00 -8.15 7.14
CA LEU A 87 14.71 -7.38 8.33
C LEU A 87 13.45 -7.94 9.00
N ARG A 88 13.63 -8.59 10.14
CA ARG A 88 12.58 -8.69 11.14
C ARG A 88 12.68 -7.43 12.00
N GLY A 89 11.53 -6.79 12.24
CA GLY A 89 11.47 -5.63 13.13
C GLY A 89 12.13 -5.92 14.47
N LYS A 90 12.55 -4.86 15.15
CA LYS A 90 13.06 -4.97 16.52
C LYS A 90 12.01 -5.52 17.46
#